data_AF-A0A959T889-F1
#
_entry.id   AF-A0A959T889-F1
#
_cell.length_a   1.000
_cell.length_b   1.000
_cell.length_c   1.000
_cell.angle_alpha   90.00
_cell.angle_beta   90.00
_cell.angle_gamma   90.00
#
_symmetry.space_group_name_H-M   'P 1'
#
loop_
_entity.id
_entity.type
_entity.pdbx_description
1 polymer ?
#
loop_
_entity_poly.entity_id
_entity_poly.type
_entity_poly.pdbx_seq_one_letter_code
_entity_poly.pdbx_strand_id
1 'polypeptide(L)'
;MKTSHFLIALAGMGGLVACQNASSPDVGTGTSPTPERTYVMDPHSAARPEEAVIDHLDLDITVDMEGHRISGTAAYDLAPGAGSEVVFDTDGLEIEAVED
;
A
#
# COMPACT_ATOMS: atom_id res chain seq x y z
N MET A 1 -32.10 38.52 2.86
CA MET A 1 -31.91 39.79 2.11
C MET A 1 -30.40 39.86 1.85
N LYS A 2 -29.80 39.27 0.81
CA LYS A 2 -29.92 39.38 -0.66
C LYS A 2 -29.46 40.74 -1.21
N THR A 3 -28.14 40.90 -1.33
CA THR A 3 -27.37 41.76 -2.26
C THR A 3 -25.93 41.19 -2.24
N SER A 4 -25.18 41.00 -3.31
CA SER A 4 -25.00 41.89 -4.46
C SER A 4 -24.43 41.09 -5.64
N HIS A 5 -24.95 41.36 -6.84
CA HIS A 5 -24.35 40.93 -8.11
C HIS A 5 -23.39 42.00 -8.59
N PHE A 6 -22.17 41.61 -8.96
CA PHE A 6 -21.35 42.38 -9.89
C PHE A 6 -21.02 41.49 -11.09
N LEU A 7 -21.82 41.64 -12.14
CA LEU A 7 -21.53 41.24 -13.51
C LEU A 7 -20.58 42.29 -14.11
N ILE A 8 -19.46 41.90 -14.72
CA ILE A 8 -18.99 42.44 -16.02
C ILE A 8 -18.18 41.34 -16.71
N ALA A 9 -18.65 41.01 -17.92
CA ALA A 9 -18.03 40.13 -18.91
C ALA A 9 -16.87 40.82 -19.64
N LEU A 10 -16.01 40.08 -20.35
CA LEU A 10 -15.91 40.13 -21.82
C LEU A 10 -14.63 39.44 -22.35
N ALA A 11 -14.87 38.48 -23.23
CA ALA A 11 -14.13 38.06 -24.43
C ALA A 11 -12.62 37.75 -24.40
N GLY A 12 -12.31 36.56 -24.94
CA GLY A 12 -10.99 36.21 -25.46
C GLY A 12 -11.04 34.91 -26.27
N MET A 13 -11.64 34.97 -27.47
CA MET A 13 -11.58 33.92 -28.50
C MET A 13 -10.22 34.02 -29.22
N GLY A 14 -9.48 32.92 -29.34
CA GLY A 14 -8.41 32.82 -30.35
C GLY A 14 -7.30 31.81 -30.04
N GLY A 15 -7.19 30.77 -30.88
CA GLY A 15 -5.92 30.07 -31.10
C GLY A 15 -5.98 28.54 -31.05
N LEU A 16 -6.45 27.90 -32.12
CA LEU A 16 -6.04 26.54 -32.44
C LEU A 16 -4.56 26.58 -32.88
N VAL A 17 -3.66 26.03 -32.07
CA VAL A 17 -2.29 25.70 -32.46
C VAL A 17 -2.05 24.23 -32.14
N ALA A 18 -2.16 23.41 -33.19
CA ALA A 18 -1.41 22.16 -33.34
C ALA A 18 0.04 22.55 -33.72
N CYS A 19 1.13 21.84 -33.45
CA CYS A 19 1.40 20.41 -33.26
C CYS A 19 2.68 20.27 -32.41
N GLN A 20 2.76 19.23 -31.58
CA GLN A 20 3.81 18.22 -31.77
C GLN A 20 3.37 16.93 -31.09
N ASN A 21 2.71 16.07 -31.86
CA ASN A 21 2.58 14.67 -31.51
C ASN A 21 3.94 14.02 -31.78
N ALA A 22 4.86 14.18 -30.84
CA ALA A 22 5.97 13.26 -30.75
C ALA A 22 5.35 11.94 -30.31
N SER A 23 5.17 11.02 -31.27
CA SER A 23 4.99 9.62 -30.94
C SER A 23 6.18 9.23 -30.07
N SER A 24 5.99 9.21 -28.76
CA SER A 24 6.89 8.47 -27.89
C SER A 24 7.01 7.07 -28.48
N PRO A 25 8.22 6.50 -28.57
CA PRO A 25 8.31 5.09 -28.89
C PRO A 25 7.37 4.36 -27.94
N ASP A 26 6.51 3.53 -28.50
CA ASP A 26 5.83 2.45 -27.82
C ASP A 26 6.91 1.71 -27.04
N VAL A 27 7.15 2.14 -25.79
CA VAL A 27 7.78 1.32 -24.78
C VAL A 27 6.70 0.29 -24.51
N GLY A 28 6.65 -0.69 -25.42
CA GLY A 28 5.85 -1.87 -25.28
C GLY A 28 6.04 -2.33 -23.86
N THR A 29 4.93 -2.70 -23.23
CA THR A 29 4.80 -3.13 -21.84
C THR A 29 5.87 -4.16 -21.53
N GLY A 30 7.07 -3.66 -21.25
CA GLY A 30 8.14 -4.36 -20.62
C GLY A 30 7.64 -4.43 -19.21
N THR A 31 6.94 -5.52 -18.90
CA THR A 31 7.08 -6.16 -17.61
C THR A 31 8.58 -6.24 -17.38
N SER A 32 9.14 -5.18 -16.79
CA SER A 32 10.46 -5.23 -16.20
C SER A 32 10.35 -6.43 -15.27
N PRO A 33 11.15 -7.48 -15.45
CA PRO A 33 11.02 -8.65 -14.61
C PRO A 33 11.25 -8.17 -13.19
N THR A 34 10.17 -8.17 -12.39
CA THR A 34 10.33 -8.16 -10.93
C THR A 34 11.30 -9.29 -10.67
N PRO A 35 12.47 -9.03 -10.08
CA PRO A 35 13.44 -10.08 -9.86
C PRO A 35 12.71 -11.19 -9.12
N GLU A 36 12.63 -12.38 -9.73
CA GLU A 36 12.02 -13.54 -9.08
C GLU A 36 12.82 -13.78 -7.80
N ARG A 37 12.23 -13.36 -6.68
CA ARG A 37 12.80 -13.54 -5.35
C ARG A 37 12.58 -15.01 -5.03
N THR A 38 13.63 -15.82 -5.13
CA THR A 38 13.59 -17.18 -4.61
C THR A 38 13.75 -17.12 -3.10
N TYR A 39 12.76 -17.57 -2.36
CA TYR A 39 12.82 -17.67 -0.91
C TYR A 39 13.34 -19.05 -0.50
N VAL A 40 14.24 -19.08 0.50
CA VAL A 40 14.59 -20.33 1.18
C VAL A 40 13.70 -20.43 2.40
N MET A 41 12.88 -21.49 2.48
CA MET A 41 11.97 -21.69 3.60
C MET A 41 12.74 -21.98 4.88
N ASP A 42 12.44 -21.22 5.94
CA ASP A 42 12.98 -21.45 7.28
C ASP A 42 12.19 -22.60 7.95
N PRO A 43 12.82 -23.72 8.35
CA PRO A 43 12.13 -24.84 8.97
C PRO A 43 11.52 -24.51 10.35
N HIS A 44 11.88 -23.38 10.95
CA HIS A 44 11.35 -22.92 12.23
C HIS A 44 10.25 -21.87 12.10
N SER A 45 9.89 -21.49 10.88
CA SER A 45 8.81 -20.54 10.58
C SER A 45 7.72 -21.22 9.78
N ALA A 46 6.47 -20.92 10.10
CA ALA A 46 5.30 -21.31 9.32
C ALA A 46 4.98 -20.29 8.21
N ALA A 47 5.62 -19.11 8.23
CA ALA A 47 5.38 -18.06 7.26
C ALA A 47 5.71 -18.50 5.83
N ARG A 48 4.94 -17.99 4.86
CA ARG A 48 5.06 -18.34 3.44
C ARG A 48 5.42 -17.11 2.59
N PRO A 49 6.70 -16.72 2.55
CA PRO A 49 7.14 -15.51 1.84
C PRO A 49 6.95 -15.59 0.32
N GLU A 50 6.73 -16.78 -0.25
CA GLU A 50 6.33 -16.95 -1.65
C GLU A 50 4.90 -16.43 -1.92
N GLU A 51 4.03 -16.39 -0.89
CA GLU A 51 2.64 -15.95 -1.02
C GLU A 51 2.48 -14.45 -0.69
N ALA A 52 3.03 -14.01 0.44
CA ALA A 52 2.95 -12.63 0.91
C ALA A 52 4.22 -12.22 1.68
N VAL A 53 4.65 -10.97 1.52
CA VAL A 53 5.83 -10.40 2.17
C VAL A 53 5.45 -9.08 2.84
N ILE A 54 5.88 -8.90 4.08
CA ILE A 54 5.70 -7.66 4.84
C ILE A 54 6.79 -6.67 4.42
N ASP A 55 6.38 -5.46 4.04
CA ASP A 55 7.28 -4.33 3.78
C ASP A 55 7.43 -3.43 5.02
N HIS A 56 6.36 -3.26 5.80
CA HIS A 56 6.35 -2.44 7.01
C HIS A 56 5.48 -3.03 8.11
N LEU A 57 5.87 -2.74 9.36
CA LEU A 57 5.10 -3.02 10.56
C LEU A 57 4.95 -1.71 11.33
N ASP A 58 3.70 -1.29 11.53
CA ASP A 58 3.32 -0.27 12.51
C ASP A 58 2.79 -0.97 13.76
N LEU A 59 3.38 -0.66 14.92
CA LEU A 59 3.13 -1.34 16.17
C LEU A 59 2.72 -0.32 17.23
N ASP A 60 1.43 -0.29 17.55
CA ASP A 60 0.87 0.52 18.63
C ASP A 60 0.58 -0.39 19.84
N ILE A 61 1.38 -0.23 20.90
CA ILE A 61 1.33 -1.10 22.07
C ILE A 61 1.33 -0.31 23.37
N THR A 62 0.65 -0.89 24.35
CA THR A 62 0.72 -0.51 25.76
C THR A 62 1.45 -1.60 26.55
N VAL A 63 2.33 -1.18 27.46
CA VAL A 63 3.08 -2.09 28.33
C VAL A 63 2.56 -1.98 29.75
N ASP A 64 2.02 -3.08 30.26
CA ASP A 64 1.66 -3.24 31.66
C ASP A 64 2.76 -4.02 32.39
N MET A 65 3.55 -3.28 33.17
CA MET A 65 4.65 -3.84 33.95
C MET A 65 4.19 -4.61 35.19
N GLU A 66 3.01 -4.30 35.73
CA GLU A 66 2.47 -4.98 36.91
C GLU A 66 1.80 -6.30 36.50
N GLY A 67 0.96 -6.25 35.47
CA GLY A 67 0.32 -7.41 34.87
C GLY A 67 1.25 -8.25 33.98
N HIS A 68 2.48 -7.79 33.73
CA HIS A 68 3.49 -8.42 32.87
C HIS A 68 2.93 -8.74 31.47
N ARG A 69 2.22 -7.78 30.87
CA ARG A 69 1.53 -7.96 29.59
C ARG A 69 1.82 -6.80 28.65
N ILE A 70 1.98 -7.12 27.37
CA ILE A 70 1.92 -6.17 26.26
C ILE A 70 0.61 -6.42 25.53
N SER A 71 -0.13 -5.37 25.25
CA SER A 71 -1.35 -5.41 24.44
C SER A 71 -1.33 -4.28 23.42
N GLY A 72 -2.04 -4.45 22.30
CA GLY A 72 -2.04 -3.45 21.24
C GLY A 72 -2.41 -4.02 19.89
N THR A 73 -2.10 -3.26 18.84
CA THR A 73 -2.38 -3.62 17.45
C THR A 73 -1.09 -3.62 16.64
N ALA A 74 -0.97 -4.59 15.74
CA ALA A 74 0.07 -4.63 14.72
C ALA A 74 -0.59 -4.47 13.35
N ALA A 75 -0.24 -3.41 12.63
CA ALA A 75 -0.68 -3.16 11.26
C ALA A 75 0.48 -3.45 10.30
N TYR A 76 0.21 -4.24 9.27
CA TYR A 76 1.23 -4.71 8.33
C TYR A 76 0.97 -4.16 6.94
N ASP A 77 1.94 -3.45 6.37
CA ASP A 77 1.95 -3.17 4.94
C ASP A 77 2.57 -4.35 4.21
N LEU A 78 1.85 -4.88 3.24
CA LEU A 78 2.29 -6.01 2.44
C LEU A 78 2.80 -5.53 1.08
N ALA A 79 3.93 -6.07 0.67
CA ALA A 79 4.37 -5.98 -0.72
C ALA A 79 3.32 -6.64 -1.62
N PRO A 80 3.20 -6.24 -2.91
CA PRO A 80 2.38 -6.94 -3.88
C PRO A 80 2.74 -8.44 -3.91
N GLY A 81 1.87 -9.26 -3.33
CA GLY A 81 2.05 -10.70 -3.20
C GLY A 81 1.52 -11.48 -4.40
N ALA A 82 1.92 -12.75 -4.47
CA ALA A 82 1.39 -13.69 -5.45
C ALA A 82 0.18 -14.48 -4.92
N GLY A 83 -0.01 -14.53 -3.59
CA GLY A 83 -1.04 -15.32 -2.91
C GLY A 83 -2.25 -14.52 -2.43
N SER A 84 -3.20 -15.23 -1.82
CA SER A 84 -4.44 -14.69 -1.23
C SER A 84 -4.51 -14.86 0.29
N GLU A 85 -3.46 -15.41 0.91
CA GLU A 85 -3.37 -15.68 2.33
C GLU A 85 -2.06 -15.10 2.88
N VAL A 86 -2.07 -14.73 4.15
CA VAL A 86 -0.89 -14.31 4.89
C VAL A 86 -0.80 -15.19 6.13
N VAL A 87 0.32 -15.89 6.28
CA VAL A 87 0.58 -16.78 7.41
C VAL A 87 1.60 -16.11 8.32
N PHE A 88 1.18 -15.76 9.54
CA PHE A 88 2.04 -15.20 10.58
C PHE A 88 2.44 -16.27 11.60
N ASP A 89 3.68 -16.19 12.08
CA ASP A 89 4.12 -16.97 13.24
C ASP A 89 3.60 -16.31 14.53
N THR A 90 3.11 -17.13 15.46
CA THR A 90 2.66 -16.68 16.78
C THR A 90 3.08 -17.69 17.85
N ASP A 91 3.47 -17.22 19.03
CA ASP A 91 3.67 -18.07 20.21
C ASP A 91 3.10 -17.36 21.45
N GLY A 92 2.15 -18.01 22.13
CA GLY A 92 1.51 -17.48 23.33
C GLY A 92 0.71 -16.17 23.15
N LEU A 93 0.39 -15.76 21.91
CA LEU A 93 -0.43 -14.58 21.64
C LEU A 93 -1.92 -14.90 21.76
N GLU A 94 -2.66 -13.97 22.36
CA GLU A 94 -4.12 -13.93 22.30
C GLU A 94 -4.52 -12.97 21.18
N ILE A 95 -5.18 -13.49 20.14
CA ILE A 95 -5.64 -12.71 19.00
C ILE A 95 -7.11 -12.35 19.21
N GLU A 96 -7.37 -11.08 19.47
CA GLU A 96 -8.73 -10.58 19.71
C GLU A 96 -9.53 -10.37 18.41
N ALA A 97 -8.86 -9.85 17.35
CA ALA A 97 -9.48 -9.56 16.06
C ALA A 97 -8.45 -9.48 14.93
N VAL A 98 -8.94 -9.50 13.68
CA VAL A 98 -8.20 -9.23 12.43
C VAL A 98 -9.08 -8.32 11.56
N GLU A 99 -8.50 -7.28 10.98
CA GLU A 99 -9.19 -6.24 10.21
C GLU A 99 -8.37 -5.87 8.96
N ASP A 100 -9.02 -5.25 7.96
CA ASP A 100 -8.46 -4.81 6.67
C ASP A 100 -8.08 -3.32 6.63
#